data_AF-A0A8C4XHI5-F1
#
_entry.id   AF-A0A8C4XHI5-F1
#
_cell.length_a   1.000
_cell.length_b   1.000
_cell.length_c   1.000
_cell.angle_alpha   90.00
_cell.angle_beta   90.00
_cell.angle_gamma   90.00
#
_symmetry.space_group_name_H-M   'P 1'
#
loop_
_entity.id
_entity.type
_entity.pdbx_description
1 polymer ?
#
loop_
_entity_poly.entity_id
_entity_poly.type
_entity_poly.pdbx_seq_one_letter_code
_entity_poly.pdbx_strand_id
1 'polypeptide(L)'
;MNNLNDPPRWNIQPDQQGDDGGGNKWNYAFLVPMLGLAAFRWIWSRESQKEVLAAKIKYEEDAKLIKKELEMKYLSTVTETRRTVAHLELELEKERSRVKGYRDALVSQSRQLIEERKRLQEDRESIDREKQQLLRSGAAAALYNNLVERETNWQSKAMLVIKEFEKVLVERQNAFCSFLLHRDKRYEIEKSLLVKAATEPVAVDLNMESDLKTIFKHDNHCADILNTDKRKNGRLMWLYLKYWELQVELQKFKKVEKSILGTNYNAE
;
A
#
# COMPACT_ATOMS: atom_id res chain seq x y z
N MET A 1 -32.81 45.39 10.61
CA MET A 1 -32.33 46.65 11.25
C MET A 1 -33.52 47.58 11.30
N ASN A 2 -34.15 47.74 12.47
CA ASN A 2 -35.25 48.70 12.64
C ASN A 2 -34.75 49.82 13.57
N ASN A 3 -34.70 51.02 13.01
CA ASN A 3 -34.33 52.25 13.70
C ASN A 3 -35.50 52.68 14.60
N LEU A 4 -35.26 52.84 15.90
CA LEU A 4 -36.25 53.11 16.96
C LEU A 4 -36.33 54.60 17.34
N ASN A 5 -35.78 55.51 16.52
CA ASN A 5 -35.67 56.95 16.84
C ASN A 5 -36.76 57.86 16.26
N ASP A 6 -37.82 57.35 15.64
CA ASP A 6 -38.93 58.20 15.15
C ASP A 6 -40.18 58.06 16.02
N PRO A 7 -40.56 59.09 16.82
CA PRO A 7 -41.85 59.10 17.50
C PRO A 7 -42.98 59.52 16.55
N PRO A 8 -44.21 58.99 16.69
CA PRO A 8 -45.33 59.41 15.86
C PRO A 8 -45.71 60.87 16.16
N ARG A 9 -45.86 61.67 15.11
CA ARG A 9 -46.34 63.06 15.17
C ARG A 9 -47.72 63.13 15.82
N TRP A 10 -47.82 63.73 17.00
CA TRP A 10 -49.09 64.13 17.60
C TRP A 10 -49.35 65.59 17.23
N ASN A 11 -50.17 65.82 16.20
CA ASN A 11 -50.76 67.12 15.92
C ASN A 11 -51.97 67.31 16.85
N ILE A 12 -51.80 68.12 17.90
CA ILE A 12 -52.93 68.73 18.60
C ILE A 12 -52.72 70.24 18.53
N GLN A 13 -53.58 70.89 17.75
CA GLN A 13 -53.64 72.32 17.55
C GLN A 13 -54.76 72.86 18.47
N PRO A 14 -54.51 73.83 19.36
CA PRO A 14 -55.58 74.44 20.13
C PRO A 14 -56.10 75.67 19.38
N ASP A 15 -57.34 75.60 18.92
CA ASP A 15 -58.10 76.80 18.54
C ASP A 15 -58.71 77.48 19.78
N GLN A 16 -58.80 78.80 19.68
CA GLN A 16 -59.28 79.78 20.64
C GLN A 16 -60.77 79.63 20.99
N GLN A 17 -61.14 79.91 22.25
CA GLN A 17 -61.96 81.08 22.67
C GLN A 17 -62.85 80.78 23.90
N GLY A 18 -62.80 81.67 24.90
CA GLY A 18 -63.89 81.88 25.87
C GLY A 18 -63.52 81.84 27.36
N ASP A 19 -63.53 83.00 28.00
CA ASP A 19 -63.57 83.25 29.45
C ASP A 19 -64.43 82.25 30.25
N ASP A 20 -63.97 81.77 31.42
CA ASP A 20 -64.27 82.41 32.71
C ASP A 20 -63.68 81.60 33.87
N GLY A 21 -63.16 82.29 34.89
CA GLY A 21 -62.40 81.69 36.00
C GLY A 21 -63.25 81.00 37.08
N GLY A 22 -62.80 79.82 37.56
CA GLY A 22 -63.15 79.34 38.90
C GLY A 22 -63.17 77.83 39.15
N GLY A 23 -62.12 77.29 39.80
CA GLY A 23 -62.33 76.32 40.89
C GLY A 23 -62.31 74.81 40.60
N ASN A 24 -61.22 74.34 40.01
CA ASN A 24 -60.79 72.96 39.72
C ASN A 24 -61.03 71.88 40.82
N LYS A 25 -62.10 71.07 40.74
CA LYS A 25 -62.37 69.91 41.63
C LYS A 25 -62.14 68.53 40.98
N TRP A 26 -61.87 68.48 39.68
CA TRP A 26 -61.65 67.23 38.92
C TRP A 26 -60.16 66.89 38.65
N ASN A 27 -59.22 67.80 38.93
CA ASN A 27 -57.80 67.58 38.64
C ASN A 27 -57.14 66.52 39.55
N TYR A 28 -57.58 66.39 40.81
CA TYR A 28 -56.98 65.43 41.76
C TYR A 28 -57.27 63.97 41.40
N ALA A 29 -58.43 63.68 40.79
CA ALA A 29 -58.82 62.32 40.41
C ALA A 29 -57.95 61.74 39.28
N PHE A 30 -57.41 62.59 38.40
CA PHE A 30 -56.47 62.18 37.36
C PHE A 30 -55.00 62.36 37.76
N LEU A 31 -54.66 63.34 38.61
CA LEU A 31 -53.29 63.57 39.07
C LEU A 31 -52.76 62.44 39.96
N VAL A 32 -53.57 61.90 40.87
CA VAL A 32 -53.12 60.86 41.81
C VAL A 32 -52.77 59.55 41.08
N PRO A 33 -53.60 59.01 40.16
CA PRO A 33 -53.24 57.86 39.33
C PRO A 33 -52.03 58.12 38.42
N MET A 34 -51.92 59.33 37.84
CA MET A 34 -50.79 59.68 36.96
C MET A 34 -49.46 59.76 37.71
N LEU A 35 -49.46 60.31 38.93
CA LEU A 35 -48.28 60.33 39.80
C LEU A 35 -47.91 58.92 40.28
N GLY A 36 -48.90 58.08 40.62
CA GLY A 36 -48.69 56.67 40.96
C GLY A 36 -48.08 55.86 39.82
N LEU A 37 -48.56 56.07 38.59
CA LEU A 37 -48.00 55.45 37.38
C LEU A 37 -46.58 55.95 37.06
N ALA A 38 -46.30 57.24 37.25
CA ALA A 38 -44.95 57.79 37.06
C ALA A 38 -43.96 57.23 38.09
N ALA A 39 -44.37 57.13 39.37
CA ALA A 39 -43.57 56.53 40.43
C ALA A 39 -43.36 55.02 40.20
N PHE A 40 -44.39 54.28 39.78
CA PHE A 40 -44.28 52.88 39.41
C PHE A 40 -43.36 52.68 38.20
N ARG A 41 -43.49 53.51 37.17
CA ARG A 41 -42.61 53.49 35.99
C ARG A 41 -41.16 53.81 36.38
N TRP A 42 -40.94 54.71 37.33
CA TRP A 42 -39.60 55.03 37.83
C TRP A 42 -39.01 53.89 38.68
N ILE A 43 -39.79 53.31 39.61
CA ILE A 43 -39.37 52.17 40.43
C ILE A 43 -39.07 50.96 39.52
N TRP A 44 -39.96 50.64 38.59
CA TRP A 44 -39.80 49.54 37.64
C TRP A 44 -38.64 49.76 36.67
N SER A 45 -38.48 50.98 36.15
CA SER A 45 -37.32 51.33 35.31
C SER A 45 -36.01 51.20 36.08
N ARG A 46 -35.97 51.63 37.35
CA ARG A 46 -34.78 51.51 38.20
C ARG A 46 -34.45 50.06 38.51
N GLU A 47 -35.43 49.22 38.81
CA GLU A 47 -35.20 47.79 39.08
C GLU A 47 -34.80 47.04 37.80
N SER A 48 -35.46 47.33 36.68
CA SER A 48 -35.10 46.78 35.36
C SER A 48 -33.68 47.19 34.93
N GLN A 49 -33.27 48.44 35.18
CA GLN A 49 -31.91 48.88 34.90
C GLN A 49 -30.87 48.13 35.74
N LYS A 50 -31.17 47.83 37.02
CA LYS A 50 -30.27 47.00 37.85
C LYS A 50 -30.17 45.58 37.31
N GLU A 51 -31.29 44.96 36.92
CA GLU A 51 -31.29 43.62 36.34
C GLU A 51 -30.52 43.55 35.02
N VAL A 52 -30.69 44.55 34.15
CA VAL A 52 -29.95 44.67 32.89
C VAL A 52 -28.46 44.87 33.14
N LEU A 53 -28.08 45.71 34.11
CA LEU A 53 -26.68 45.91 34.49
C LEU A 53 -26.07 44.64 35.11
N ALA A 54 -26.79 43.95 35.99
CA ALA A 54 -26.35 42.70 36.58
C ALA A 54 -26.19 41.60 35.52
N ALA A 55 -27.12 41.50 34.58
CA ALA A 55 -27.01 40.59 33.44
C ALA A 55 -25.80 40.94 32.56
N LYS A 56 -25.60 42.23 32.26
CA LYS A 56 -24.46 42.68 31.45
C LYS A 56 -23.11 42.35 32.10
N ILE A 57 -22.98 42.57 33.41
CA ILE A 57 -21.76 42.23 34.16
C ILE A 57 -21.51 40.72 34.09
N LYS A 58 -22.52 39.88 34.33
CA LYS A 58 -22.41 38.42 34.20
C LYS A 58 -21.98 38.00 32.80
N TYR A 59 -22.61 38.54 31.75
CA TYR A 59 -22.23 38.24 30.37
C TYR A 59 -20.80 38.68 30.04
N GLU A 60 -20.35 39.83 30.55
CA GLU A 60 -18.97 40.28 30.36
C GLU A 60 -17.96 39.39 31.10
N GLU A 61 -18.30 38.90 32.29
CA GLU A 61 -17.48 37.93 33.05
C GLU A 61 -17.41 36.58 32.33
N ASP A 62 -18.56 36.05 31.89
CA ASP A 62 -18.65 34.80 31.14
C ASP A 62 -17.89 34.88 29.81
N ALA A 63 -18.03 35.99 29.07
CA ALA A 63 -17.29 36.21 27.83
C ALA A 63 -15.77 36.25 28.05
N LYS A 64 -15.31 36.87 29.15
CA LYS A 64 -13.88 36.88 29.53
C LYS A 64 -13.40 35.49 29.89
N LEU A 65 -14.20 34.69 30.60
CA LEU A 65 -13.86 33.32 30.97
C LEU A 65 -13.75 32.43 29.74
N ILE A 66 -14.75 32.46 28.86
CA ILE A 66 -14.77 31.70 27.61
C ILE A 66 -13.57 32.08 26.74
N LYS A 67 -13.25 33.38 26.63
CA LYS A 67 -12.09 33.84 25.86
C LYS A 67 -10.78 33.26 26.42
N LYS A 68 -10.57 33.33 27.74
CA LYS A 68 -9.37 32.76 28.38
C LYS A 68 -9.28 31.25 28.18
N GLU A 69 -10.39 30.53 28.32
CA GLU A 69 -10.42 29.08 28.12
C GLU A 69 -10.08 28.71 26.66
N LEU A 70 -10.62 29.45 25.70
CA LEU A 70 -10.35 29.24 24.28
C LEU A 70 -8.89 29.54 23.93
N GLU A 71 -8.31 30.62 24.47
CA GLU A 71 -6.89 30.93 24.31
C GLU A 71 -6.00 29.84 24.90
N MET A 72 -6.33 29.32 26.09
CA MET A 72 -5.59 28.20 26.70
C MET A 72 -5.68 26.93 25.84
N LYS A 73 -6.88 26.55 25.36
CA LYS A 73 -7.08 25.39 24.47
C LYS A 73 -6.36 25.56 23.13
N TYR A 74 -6.36 26.77 22.58
CA TYR A 74 -5.63 27.07 21.35
C TYR A 74 -4.12 26.92 21.55
N LEU A 75 -3.57 27.50 22.62
CA LEU A 75 -2.14 27.38 22.92
C LEU A 75 -1.75 25.93 23.21
N SER A 76 -2.56 25.18 23.96
CA SER A 76 -2.28 23.77 24.22
C SER A 76 -2.24 22.95 22.94
N THR A 77 -3.24 23.10 22.07
CA THR A 77 -3.29 22.38 20.77
C THR A 77 -2.14 22.77 19.85
N VAL A 78 -1.75 24.06 19.79
CA VAL A 78 -0.58 24.51 19.02
C VAL A 78 0.71 23.90 19.57
N THR A 79 0.88 23.84 20.89
CA THR A 79 2.09 23.22 21.47
C THR A 79 2.14 21.72 21.26
N GLU A 80 0.99 21.04 21.36
CA GLU A 80 0.88 19.60 21.13
C GLU A 80 1.13 19.26 19.67
N THR A 81 0.52 19.97 18.73
CA THR A 81 0.76 19.81 17.29
C THR A 81 2.23 20.06 16.92
N ARG A 82 2.88 21.07 17.52
CA ARG A 82 4.32 21.28 17.30
C ARG A 82 5.17 20.11 17.80
N ARG A 83 4.82 19.51 18.94
CA ARG A 83 5.51 18.34 19.48
C ARG A 83 5.30 17.12 18.59
N THR A 84 4.07 16.87 18.12
CA THR A 84 3.80 15.74 17.24
C THR A 84 4.47 15.88 15.89
N VAL A 85 4.50 17.08 15.31
CA VAL A 85 5.24 17.37 14.07
C VAL A 85 6.73 17.10 14.26
N ALA A 86 7.36 17.64 15.31
CA ALA A 86 8.77 17.40 15.57
C ALA A 86 9.09 15.91 15.79
N HIS A 87 8.20 15.17 16.45
CA HIS A 87 8.35 13.74 16.64
C HIS A 87 8.27 12.97 15.31
N LEU A 88 7.28 13.27 14.47
CA LEU A 88 7.10 12.65 13.17
C LEU A 88 8.25 12.98 12.20
N GLU A 89 8.78 14.20 12.25
CA GLU A 89 9.97 14.58 11.47
C GLU A 89 11.18 13.72 11.84
N LEU A 90 11.40 13.48 13.13
CA LEU A 90 12.49 12.64 13.61
C LEU A 90 12.31 11.17 13.18
N GLU A 91 11.09 10.63 13.25
CA GLU A 91 10.79 9.28 12.76
C GLU A 91 11.02 9.17 11.25
N LEU A 92 10.61 10.19 10.49
CA LEU A 92 10.83 10.26 9.05
C LEU A 92 12.33 10.26 8.72
N GLU A 93 13.15 11.01 9.44
CA GLU A 93 14.60 11.02 9.25
C GLU A 93 15.25 9.67 9.58
N LYS A 94 14.78 9.00 10.64
CA LYS A 94 15.22 7.65 11.00
C LYS A 94 14.87 6.64 9.91
N GLU A 95 13.65 6.66 9.41
CA GLU A 95 13.23 5.77 8.32
C GLU A 95 13.97 6.08 7.02
N ARG A 96 14.19 7.34 6.67
CA ARG A 96 15.04 7.73 5.52
C ARG A 96 16.45 7.17 5.65
N SER A 97 17.04 7.25 6.84
CA SER A 97 18.38 6.71 7.10
C SER A 97 18.40 5.17 6.99
N ARG A 98 17.36 4.48 7.50
CA ARG A 98 17.21 3.02 7.34
C ARG A 98 17.08 2.60 5.89
N VAL A 99 16.20 3.27 5.14
CA VAL A 99 15.99 3.02 3.70
C VAL A 99 17.28 3.22 2.92
N LYS A 100 18.05 4.28 3.23
CA LYS A 100 19.36 4.50 2.64
C LYS A 100 20.33 3.35 2.95
N GLY A 101 20.40 2.92 4.21
CA GLY A 101 21.21 1.77 4.62
C GLY A 101 20.85 0.47 3.88
N TYR A 102 19.56 0.16 3.75
CA TYR A 102 19.12 -1.00 2.98
C TYR A 102 19.46 -0.89 1.49
N ARG A 103 19.32 0.30 0.90
CA ARG A 103 19.70 0.54 -0.49
C ARG A 103 21.19 0.32 -0.71
N ASP A 104 22.03 0.86 0.16
CA ASP A 104 23.49 0.72 0.08
C ASP A 104 23.91 -0.75 0.25
N ALA A 105 23.28 -1.48 1.18
CA ALA A 105 23.48 -2.92 1.34
C ALA A 105 23.09 -3.72 0.09
N LEU A 106 21.93 -3.42 -0.52
CA LEU A 106 21.49 -4.07 -1.75
C LEU A 106 22.43 -3.77 -2.92
N VAL A 107 22.96 -2.55 -3.03
CA VAL A 107 23.95 -2.20 -4.05
C VAL A 107 25.26 -2.96 -3.84
N SER A 108 25.72 -3.07 -2.59
CA SER A 108 26.92 -3.85 -2.25
C SER A 108 26.74 -5.33 -2.60
N GLN A 109 25.62 -5.93 -2.21
CA GLN A 109 25.29 -7.32 -2.53
C GLN A 109 25.18 -7.54 -4.05
N SER A 110 24.56 -6.60 -4.77
CA SER A 110 24.48 -6.66 -6.24
C SER A 110 25.86 -6.63 -6.88
N ARG A 111 26.78 -5.79 -6.40
CA ARG A 111 28.17 -5.76 -6.87
C ARG A 111 28.89 -7.08 -6.62
N GLN A 112 28.74 -7.65 -5.42
CA GLN A 112 29.31 -8.97 -5.09
C GLN A 112 28.82 -10.05 -6.05
N LEU A 113 27.52 -10.11 -6.32
CA LEU A 113 26.94 -11.08 -7.27
C LEU A 113 27.46 -10.88 -8.71
N ILE A 114 27.71 -9.64 -9.12
CA ILE A 114 28.31 -9.35 -10.44
C ILE A 114 29.76 -9.84 -10.50
N GLU A 115 30.54 -9.62 -9.43
CA GLU A 115 31.92 -10.11 -9.34
C GLU A 115 31.98 -11.64 -9.31
N GLU A 116 31.14 -12.30 -8.52
CA GLU A 116 31.01 -13.76 -8.50
C GLU A 116 30.62 -14.31 -9.86
N ARG A 117 29.64 -13.68 -10.52
CA ARG A 117 29.26 -14.06 -11.89
C ARG A 117 30.43 -13.94 -12.86
N LYS A 118 31.25 -12.90 -12.73
CA LYS A 118 32.44 -12.72 -13.57
C LYS A 118 33.47 -13.81 -13.32
N ARG A 119 33.73 -14.14 -12.05
CA ARG A 119 34.65 -15.25 -11.68
C ARG A 119 34.16 -16.59 -12.22
N LEU A 120 32.88 -16.91 -12.04
CA LEU A 120 32.28 -18.14 -12.58
C LEU A 120 32.35 -18.21 -14.10
N GLN A 121 32.27 -17.07 -14.78
CA GLN A 121 32.44 -16.99 -16.23
C GLN A 121 33.89 -17.26 -16.65
N GLU A 122 34.86 -16.69 -15.94
CA GLU A 122 36.29 -16.95 -16.18
C GLU A 122 36.64 -18.42 -15.92
N ASP A 123 36.14 -19.00 -14.83
CA ASP A 123 36.31 -20.42 -14.49
C ASP A 123 35.71 -21.32 -15.57
N ARG A 124 34.49 -20.99 -16.04
CA ARG A 124 33.84 -21.71 -17.14
C ARG A 124 34.68 -21.70 -18.41
N GLU A 125 35.21 -20.54 -18.79
CA GLU A 125 36.08 -20.43 -19.97
C GLU A 125 37.39 -21.19 -19.81
N SER A 126 37.96 -21.23 -18.60
CA SER A 126 39.16 -22.04 -18.31
C SER A 126 38.87 -23.52 -18.47
N ILE A 127 37.79 -24.01 -17.85
CA ILE A 127 37.35 -25.40 -17.94
C ILE A 127 37.03 -25.78 -19.39
N ASP A 128 36.38 -24.89 -20.15
CA ASP A 128 36.07 -25.14 -21.56
C ASP A 128 37.34 -25.24 -22.41
N ARG A 129 38.40 -24.46 -22.11
CA ARG A 129 39.71 -24.59 -22.76
C ARG A 129 40.38 -25.93 -22.43
N GLU A 130 40.39 -26.33 -21.15
CA GLU A 130 40.94 -27.62 -20.72
C GLU A 130 40.20 -28.79 -21.38
N LYS A 131 38.86 -28.74 -21.40
CA LYS A 131 38.01 -29.70 -22.11
C LYS A 131 38.39 -29.78 -23.59
N GLN A 132 38.54 -28.64 -24.28
CA GLN A 132 38.92 -28.64 -25.69
C GLN A 132 40.32 -29.26 -25.92
N GLN A 133 41.27 -29.03 -25.02
CA GLN A 133 42.59 -29.65 -25.11
C GLN A 133 42.51 -31.18 -24.92
N LEU A 134 41.77 -31.65 -23.91
CA LEU A 134 41.57 -33.08 -23.65
C LEU A 134 40.83 -33.80 -24.79
N LEU A 135 39.90 -33.12 -25.46
CA LEU A 135 39.14 -33.68 -26.57
C LEU A 135 39.92 -33.74 -27.90
N ARG A 136 41.09 -33.11 -28.01
CA ARG A 136 41.88 -33.07 -29.26
C ARG A 136 42.60 -34.38 -29.59
N SER A 137 42.71 -35.35 -28.69
CA SER A 137 43.43 -36.60 -29.00
C SER A 137 43.01 -37.80 -28.13
N GLY A 138 42.76 -38.95 -28.78
CA GLY A 138 42.77 -40.27 -28.14
C GLY A 138 41.43 -41.02 -28.12
N ALA A 139 41.49 -42.32 -27.81
CA ALA A 139 40.32 -43.19 -27.69
C ALA A 139 39.33 -42.73 -26.59
N ALA A 140 39.85 -42.10 -25.52
CA ALA A 140 39.04 -41.54 -24.44
C ALA A 140 38.13 -40.38 -24.91
N ALA A 141 38.63 -39.52 -25.81
CA ALA A 141 37.84 -38.42 -26.38
C ALA A 141 36.70 -38.95 -27.27
N ALA A 142 36.96 -39.99 -28.07
CA ALA A 142 35.94 -40.64 -28.89
C ALA A 142 34.84 -41.30 -28.03
N LEU A 143 35.24 -41.99 -26.94
CA LEU A 143 34.31 -42.59 -25.98
C LEU A 143 33.43 -41.53 -25.29
N TYR A 144 34.04 -40.43 -24.81
CA TYR A 144 33.30 -39.30 -24.22
C TYR A 144 32.26 -38.73 -25.20
N ASN A 145 32.66 -38.44 -26.44
CA ASN A 145 31.77 -37.86 -27.44
C ASN A 145 30.58 -38.78 -27.74
N ASN A 146 30.81 -40.10 -27.87
CA ASN A 146 29.74 -41.07 -28.10
C ASN A 146 28.74 -41.13 -26.92
N LEU A 147 29.23 -41.12 -25.68
CA LEU A 147 28.37 -41.11 -24.49
C LEU A 147 27.56 -39.81 -24.39
N VAL A 148 28.19 -38.66 -24.66
CA VAL A 148 27.51 -37.36 -24.67
C VAL A 148 26.42 -37.32 -25.75
N GLU A 149 26.70 -37.85 -26.94
CA GLU A 149 25.74 -37.92 -28.04
C GLU A 149 24.52 -38.78 -27.65
N ARG A 150 24.75 -39.95 -27.03
CA ARG A 150 23.69 -40.82 -26.53
C ARG A 150 22.78 -40.10 -25.53
N GLU A 151 23.36 -39.38 -24.57
CA GLU A 151 22.61 -38.62 -23.57
C GLU A 151 21.94 -37.36 -24.12
N THR A 152 22.35 -36.89 -25.31
CA THR A 152 21.72 -35.74 -25.99
C THR A 152 20.28 -36.07 -26.43
N ASN A 153 20.00 -37.33 -26.78
CA ASN A 153 18.64 -37.77 -27.09
C ASN A 153 17.72 -37.71 -25.86
N TRP A 154 18.20 -38.10 -24.68
CA TRP A 154 17.46 -37.97 -23.44
C TRP A 154 17.24 -36.50 -23.06
N GLN A 155 18.28 -35.65 -23.17
CA GLN A 155 18.17 -34.21 -22.94
C GLN A 155 17.10 -33.58 -23.83
N SER A 156 17.07 -33.95 -25.11
CA SER A 156 16.09 -33.42 -26.07
C SER A 156 14.65 -33.79 -25.67
N LYS A 157 14.42 -35.03 -25.25
CA LYS A 157 13.12 -35.46 -24.71
C LYS A 157 12.76 -34.71 -23.44
N ALA A 158 13.69 -34.55 -22.52
CA ALA A 158 13.45 -33.83 -21.27
C ALA A 158 13.11 -32.35 -21.50
N MET A 159 13.76 -31.71 -22.47
CA MET A 159 13.47 -30.33 -22.87
C MET A 159 12.07 -30.18 -23.48
N LEU A 160 11.61 -31.19 -24.25
CA LEU A 160 10.23 -31.21 -24.77
C LEU A 160 9.21 -31.30 -23.63
N VAL A 161 9.45 -32.17 -22.64
CA VAL A 161 8.60 -32.27 -21.45
C VAL A 161 8.54 -30.93 -20.73
N ILE A 162 9.68 -30.28 -20.46
CA ILE A 162 9.71 -28.96 -19.79
C ILE A 162 8.91 -27.91 -20.58
N LYS A 163 9.03 -27.88 -21.92
CA LYS A 163 8.24 -26.98 -22.78
C LYS A 163 6.74 -27.24 -22.72
N GLU A 164 6.33 -28.49 -22.58
CA GLU A 164 4.91 -28.82 -22.37
C GLU A 164 4.41 -28.31 -21.02
N PHE A 165 5.21 -28.46 -19.95
CA PHE A 165 4.89 -27.88 -18.64
C PHE A 165 4.84 -26.35 -18.69
N GLU A 166 5.78 -25.69 -19.39
CA GLU A 166 5.78 -24.24 -19.61
C GLU A 166 4.45 -23.78 -20.19
N LYS A 167 4.01 -24.39 -21.30
CA LYS A 167 2.76 -24.00 -21.97
C LYS A 167 1.56 -24.04 -21.01
N VAL A 168 1.46 -25.11 -20.21
CA VAL A 168 0.35 -25.29 -19.27
C VAL A 168 0.48 -24.37 -18.06
N LEU A 169 1.70 -24.10 -17.57
CA LEU A 169 1.96 -23.12 -16.50
C LEU A 169 1.60 -21.70 -16.93
N VAL A 170 1.88 -21.31 -18.17
CA VAL A 170 1.45 -20.02 -18.73
C VAL A 170 -0.07 -19.90 -18.72
N GLU A 171 -0.80 -20.95 -19.12
CA GLU A 171 -2.27 -20.95 -19.07
C GLU A 171 -2.80 -20.93 -17.62
N ARG A 172 -2.16 -21.66 -16.70
CA ARG A 172 -2.47 -21.60 -15.27
C ARG A 172 -2.32 -20.17 -14.75
N GLN A 173 -1.20 -19.52 -15.04
CA GLN A 173 -0.90 -18.19 -14.53
C GLN A 173 -1.80 -17.13 -15.17
N ASN A 174 -2.14 -17.29 -16.45
CA ASN A 174 -3.14 -16.47 -17.09
C ASN A 174 -4.52 -16.63 -16.42
N ALA A 175 -4.94 -17.85 -16.07
CA ALA A 175 -6.17 -18.10 -15.33
C ALA A 175 -6.14 -17.52 -13.90
N PHE A 176 -4.97 -17.51 -13.26
CA PHE A 176 -4.79 -16.85 -11.95
C PHE A 176 -4.96 -15.33 -12.03
N CYS A 177 -4.37 -14.70 -13.05
CA CYS A 177 -4.34 -13.25 -13.21
C CYS A 177 -5.58 -12.67 -13.90
N SER A 178 -6.35 -13.50 -14.61
CA SER A 178 -7.56 -13.06 -15.30
C SER A 178 -8.72 -12.92 -14.32
N PHE A 179 -9.33 -11.74 -14.27
CA PHE A 179 -10.57 -11.54 -13.50
C PHE A 179 -11.77 -12.33 -14.09
N LEU A 180 -11.76 -12.57 -15.41
CA LEU A 180 -12.85 -13.22 -16.15
C LEU A 180 -12.80 -14.75 -16.09
N LEU A 181 -11.65 -15.36 -15.80
CA LEU A 181 -11.52 -16.82 -15.80
C LEU A 181 -11.90 -17.38 -14.43
N HIS A 182 -12.77 -18.39 -14.43
CA HIS A 182 -13.22 -19.04 -13.21
C HIS A 182 -12.08 -19.76 -12.48
N ARG A 183 -12.12 -19.73 -11.14
CA ARG A 183 -11.16 -20.41 -10.25
C ARG A 183 -11.10 -21.91 -10.50
N ASP A 184 -12.19 -22.52 -10.96
CA ASP A 184 -12.27 -23.95 -11.25
C ASP A 184 -11.31 -24.37 -12.37
N LYS A 185 -11.19 -23.53 -13.42
CA LYS A 185 -10.26 -23.79 -14.51
C LYS A 185 -8.81 -23.79 -14.05
N ARG A 186 -8.44 -22.90 -13.12
CA ARG A 186 -7.11 -22.90 -12.50
C ARG A 186 -6.88 -24.21 -11.73
N TYR A 187 -7.86 -24.64 -10.93
CA TYR A 187 -7.76 -25.85 -10.12
C TYR A 187 -7.61 -27.12 -10.97
N GLU A 188 -8.37 -27.23 -12.06
CA GLU A 188 -8.24 -28.33 -13.03
C GLU A 188 -6.84 -28.39 -13.64
N ILE A 189 -6.30 -27.24 -14.04
CA ILE A 189 -4.93 -27.16 -14.57
C ILE A 189 -3.92 -27.60 -13.52
N GLU A 190 -4.00 -27.09 -12.29
CA GLU A 190 -3.08 -27.46 -11.20
C GLU A 190 -3.11 -28.97 -10.91
N LYS A 191 -4.31 -29.57 -10.85
CA LYS A 191 -4.46 -31.02 -10.65
C LYS A 191 -3.84 -31.81 -11.80
N SER A 192 -4.10 -31.42 -13.05
CA SER A 192 -3.54 -32.11 -14.22
C SER A 192 -2.01 -32.02 -14.27
N LEU A 193 -1.43 -30.88 -13.89
CA LEU A 193 0.01 -30.68 -13.80
C LEU A 193 0.66 -31.59 -12.74
N LEU A 194 0.05 -31.71 -11.56
CA LEU A 194 0.57 -32.58 -10.50
C LEU A 194 0.52 -34.06 -10.90
N VAL A 195 -0.59 -34.51 -11.49
CA VAL A 195 -0.70 -35.88 -12.00
C VAL A 195 0.38 -36.14 -13.04
N LYS A 196 0.53 -35.23 -14.03
CA LYS A 196 1.55 -35.37 -15.06
C LYS A 196 2.96 -35.38 -14.47
N ALA A 197 3.25 -34.54 -13.47
CA ALA A 197 4.55 -34.49 -12.82
C ALA A 197 4.89 -35.77 -12.04
N ALA A 198 3.88 -36.46 -11.50
CA ALA A 198 4.04 -37.72 -10.79
C ALA A 198 4.14 -38.94 -11.73
N THR A 199 3.62 -38.85 -12.96
CA THR A 199 3.60 -39.96 -13.92
C THR A 199 4.69 -39.89 -14.99
N GLU A 200 5.09 -38.68 -15.40
CA GLU A 200 6.07 -38.48 -16.46
C GLU A 200 7.49 -38.76 -15.93
N PRO A 201 8.24 -39.74 -16.48
CA PRO A 201 9.53 -40.14 -15.91
C PRO A 201 10.53 -39.00 -15.75
N VAL A 202 10.63 -38.11 -16.74
CA VAL A 202 11.51 -36.94 -16.66
C VAL A 202 11.09 -36.01 -15.52
N ALA A 203 9.79 -35.80 -15.34
CA ALA A 203 9.28 -34.90 -14.32
C ALA A 203 9.49 -35.45 -12.90
N VAL A 204 9.38 -36.77 -12.76
CA VAL A 204 9.70 -37.50 -11.52
C VAL A 204 11.19 -37.38 -11.20
N ASP A 205 12.08 -37.63 -12.18
CA ASP A 205 13.53 -37.51 -12.02
C ASP A 205 13.96 -36.10 -11.59
N LEU A 206 13.23 -35.08 -12.05
CA LEU A 206 13.47 -33.67 -11.72
C LEU A 206 12.71 -33.20 -10.46
N ASN A 207 11.97 -34.07 -9.78
CA ASN A 207 11.13 -33.76 -8.62
C ASN A 207 10.15 -32.58 -8.87
N MET A 208 9.62 -32.48 -10.09
CA MET A 208 8.80 -31.35 -10.53
C MET A 208 7.50 -31.23 -9.72
N GLU A 209 6.96 -32.31 -9.17
CA GLU A 209 5.72 -32.28 -8.39
C GLU A 209 5.85 -31.38 -7.14
N SER A 210 6.95 -31.52 -6.39
CA SER A 210 7.23 -30.69 -5.21
C SER A 210 7.43 -29.23 -5.59
N ASP A 211 8.15 -28.99 -6.67
CA ASP A 211 8.42 -27.66 -7.19
C ASP A 211 7.13 -26.97 -7.67
N LEU A 212 6.24 -27.70 -8.35
CA LEU A 212 4.93 -27.22 -8.77
C LEU A 212 4.05 -26.82 -7.58
N LYS A 213 4.02 -27.62 -6.49
CA LYS A 213 3.33 -27.24 -5.24
C LYS A 213 3.84 -25.90 -4.70
N THR A 214 5.16 -25.67 -4.80
CA THR A 214 5.78 -24.42 -4.37
C THR A 214 5.38 -23.25 -5.27
N ILE A 215 5.41 -23.44 -6.59
CA ILE A 215 4.95 -22.44 -7.57
C ILE A 215 3.49 -22.08 -7.30
N PHE A 216 2.61 -23.07 -7.13
CA PHE A 216 1.18 -22.81 -7.00
C PHE A 216 0.83 -22.01 -5.74
N LYS A 217 1.60 -22.21 -4.68
CA LYS A 217 1.42 -21.53 -3.40
C LYS A 217 1.98 -20.10 -3.39
N HIS A 218 3.07 -19.83 -4.10
CA HIS A 218 3.83 -18.58 -3.93
C HIS A 218 3.90 -17.69 -5.18
N ASP A 219 3.57 -18.19 -6.38
CA ASP A 219 3.61 -17.37 -7.59
C ASP A 219 2.35 -16.51 -7.76
N ASN A 220 2.39 -15.35 -7.12
CA ASN A 220 1.28 -14.39 -7.09
C ASN A 220 1.49 -13.21 -8.04
N HIS A 221 2.50 -13.23 -8.91
CA HIS A 221 2.76 -12.10 -9.79
C HIS A 221 1.82 -12.10 -10.99
N CYS A 222 1.16 -10.97 -11.20
CA CYS A 222 0.40 -10.67 -12.40
C CYS A 222 0.96 -9.42 -13.05
N ALA A 223 1.06 -9.44 -14.38
CA ALA A 223 1.34 -8.25 -15.15
C ALA A 223 0.14 -7.31 -15.12
N ASP A 224 0.32 -6.11 -15.67
CA ASP A 224 -0.71 -5.05 -15.70
C ASP A 224 -2.04 -5.53 -16.33
N ILE A 225 -3.15 -4.88 -15.98
CA ILE A 225 -4.52 -5.27 -16.37
C ILE A 225 -4.69 -5.27 -17.90
N LEU A 226 -3.96 -4.40 -18.60
CA LEU A 226 -3.98 -4.30 -20.07
C LEU A 226 -2.95 -5.23 -20.75
N ASN A 227 -2.38 -6.18 -20.01
CA ASN A 227 -1.36 -7.06 -20.54
C ASN A 227 -1.94 -8.03 -21.59
N THR A 228 -1.45 -7.91 -22.82
CA THR A 228 -1.77 -8.82 -23.93
C THR A 228 -0.85 -10.03 -23.99
N ASP A 229 0.31 -10.00 -23.32
CA ASP A 229 1.30 -11.07 -23.34
C ASP A 229 1.25 -11.91 -22.06
N LYS A 230 0.62 -13.10 -22.16
CA LYS A 230 0.50 -14.05 -21.05
C LYS A 230 1.83 -14.38 -20.37
N ARG A 231 2.96 -14.28 -21.08
CA ARG A 231 4.29 -14.63 -20.55
C ARG A 231 4.82 -13.66 -19.51
N LYS A 232 4.25 -12.45 -19.43
CA LYS A 232 4.59 -11.48 -18.38
C LYS A 232 3.97 -11.82 -17.04
N ASN A 233 3.01 -12.74 -17.00
CA ASN A 233 2.44 -13.21 -15.74
C ASN A 233 3.38 -14.25 -15.10
N GLY A 234 3.40 -14.25 -13.77
CA GLY A 234 4.27 -15.12 -12.99
C GLY A 234 5.71 -14.62 -12.94
N ARG A 235 6.41 -14.98 -11.87
CA ARG A 235 7.87 -14.77 -11.75
C ARG A 235 8.53 -16.05 -11.29
N LEU A 236 7.91 -16.72 -10.32
CA LEU A 236 8.47 -17.91 -9.71
C LEU A 236 8.44 -19.08 -10.68
N MET A 237 7.37 -19.25 -11.47
CA MET A 237 7.29 -20.31 -12.48
C MET A 237 8.44 -20.24 -13.50
N TRP A 238 8.85 -19.03 -13.90
CA TRP A 238 9.95 -18.83 -14.84
C TRP A 238 11.30 -19.19 -14.24
N LEU A 239 11.49 -18.87 -12.95
CA LEU A 239 12.68 -19.28 -12.21
C LEU A 239 12.79 -20.80 -12.14
N TYR A 240 11.69 -21.48 -11.82
CA TYR A 240 11.65 -22.95 -11.76
C TYR A 240 11.82 -23.61 -13.12
N LEU A 241 11.23 -23.06 -14.19
CA LEU A 241 11.46 -23.54 -15.55
C LEU A 241 12.96 -23.49 -15.90
N LYS A 242 13.61 -22.35 -15.61
CA LYS A 242 15.06 -22.22 -15.83
C LYS A 242 15.87 -23.18 -14.97
N TYR A 243 15.46 -23.39 -13.73
CA TYR A 243 16.06 -24.36 -12.82
C TYR A 243 15.95 -25.80 -13.36
N TRP A 244 14.79 -26.21 -13.87
CA TRP A 244 14.61 -27.53 -14.46
C TRP A 244 15.44 -27.71 -15.74
N GLU A 245 15.53 -26.70 -16.61
CA GLU A 245 16.41 -26.74 -17.79
C GLU A 245 17.87 -26.98 -17.40
N LEU A 246 18.36 -26.27 -16.38
CA LEU A 246 19.72 -26.42 -15.86
C LEU A 246 19.94 -27.79 -15.20
N GLN A 247 18.94 -28.31 -14.47
CA GLN A 247 19.02 -29.66 -13.89
C GLN A 247 19.12 -30.72 -14.99
N VAL A 248 18.38 -30.60 -16.09
CA VAL A 248 18.50 -31.52 -17.23
C VAL A 248 19.91 -31.48 -17.83
N GLU A 249 20.47 -30.29 -18.03
CA GLU A 249 21.84 -30.14 -18.55
C GLU A 249 22.87 -30.78 -17.61
N LEU A 250 22.74 -30.55 -16.31
CA LEU A 250 23.60 -31.12 -15.29
C LEU A 250 23.48 -32.66 -15.21
N GLN A 251 22.26 -33.19 -15.30
CA GLN A 251 22.01 -34.64 -15.28
C GLN A 251 22.62 -35.35 -16.49
N LYS A 252 22.62 -34.72 -17.67
CA LYS A 252 23.31 -35.25 -18.86
C LYS A 252 24.78 -35.52 -18.55
N PHE A 253 25.49 -34.53 -18.01
CA PHE A 253 26.91 -34.69 -17.71
C PHE A 253 27.18 -35.66 -16.56
N LYS A 254 26.31 -35.70 -15.53
CA LYS A 254 26.39 -36.71 -14.46
C LYS A 254 26.21 -38.14 -14.97
N LYS A 255 25.31 -38.37 -15.94
CA LYS A 255 25.11 -39.70 -16.55
C LYS A 255 26.32 -40.13 -17.38
N VAL A 256 26.92 -39.19 -18.12
CA VAL A 256 28.17 -39.44 -18.86
C VAL A 256 29.32 -39.77 -17.90
N GLU A 257 29.51 -38.98 -16.84
CA GLU A 257 30.53 -39.22 -15.82
C GLU A 257 30.38 -40.62 -15.19
N LYS A 258 29.16 -40.99 -14.75
CA LYS A 258 28.88 -42.32 -14.22
C LYS A 258 29.19 -43.44 -15.21
N SER A 259 28.89 -43.22 -16.49
CA SER A 259 29.17 -44.21 -17.54
C SER A 259 30.66 -44.39 -17.75
N ILE A 260 31.45 -43.31 -17.77
CA ILE A 260 32.91 -43.33 -17.92
C ILE A 260 33.57 -44.03 -16.73
N LEU A 261 33.19 -43.65 -15.50
CA LEU A 261 33.70 -44.28 -14.29
C LEU A 261 33.33 -45.76 -14.24
N GLY A 262 32.09 -46.12 -14.58
CA GLY A 262 31.62 -47.51 -14.63
C GLY A 262 32.31 -48.36 -15.71
N THR A 263 32.69 -47.79 -16.85
CA THR A 263 33.51 -48.51 -17.85
C THR A 263 34.93 -48.78 -17.38
N ASN A 264 35.51 -47.91 -16.56
CA ASN A 264 36.87 -48.10 -16.03
C ASN A 264 36.95 -49.24 -15.01
N TYR A 265 35.88 -49.51 -14.24
CA TYR A 265 35.82 -50.63 -13.28
C TYR A 265 35.60 -52.01 -13.93
N ASN A 266 35.10 -52.07 -15.16
CA ASN A 266 34.88 -53.34 -15.88
C ASN A 266 36.04 -53.70 -16.83
N ALA A 267 37.13 -52.92 -16.81
CA ALA A 267 38.30 -53.07 -17.67
C ALA A 267 39.57 -53.47 -16.90
N GLU A 268 39.47 -53.70 -15.59
CA GLU A 268 40.47 -54.38 -14.74
C GLU A 268 40.04 -55.83 -14.48
#